data_AF-A0A926NQS0-F1
#
_entry.id   AF-A0A926NQS0-F1
#
_cell.length_a   1.000
_cell.length_b   1.000
_cell.length_c   1.000
_cell.angle_alpha   90.00
_cell.angle_beta   90.00
_cell.angle_gamma   90.00
#
_symmetry.space_group_name_H-M   'P 1'
#
loop_
_entity.id
_entity.type
_entity.pdbx_description
1 polymer ?
#
loop_
_entity_poly.entity_id
_entity_poly.type
_entity_poly.pdbx_seq_one_letter_code
_entity_poly.pdbx_strand_id
1 'polypeptide(L)'
;MGTSINFDGKTTAKKIVEQAKFNNLWIHHRGSNQWFTPEEFEEFAIVDIIQYGNRSENFIHCVLSDPKDEIKSRMERQNKFGIETKSFIDRVFTYYKFKDKQEK
;
A
#
# COMPACT_ATOMS: atom_id res chain seq x y z
N MET A 1 -22.16 -34.98 -0.36
CA MET A 1 -21.42 -34.37 -1.50
C MET A 1 -20.98 -32.99 -1.05
N GLY A 2 -19.70 -32.82 -0.68
CA GLY A 2 -19.17 -31.51 -0.34
C GLY A 2 -18.84 -30.77 -1.64
N THR A 3 -19.48 -29.64 -1.89
CA THR A 3 -19.10 -28.73 -2.97
C THR A 3 -17.76 -28.11 -2.60
N SER A 4 -16.67 -28.62 -3.19
CA SER A 4 -15.38 -27.93 -3.15
C SER A 4 -15.56 -26.59 -3.86
N ILE A 5 -15.60 -25.50 -3.10
CA ILE A 5 -15.51 -24.15 -3.63
C ILE A 5 -14.12 -24.05 -4.25
N ASN A 6 -14.02 -24.21 -5.57
CA ASN A 6 -12.78 -24.01 -6.29
C ASN A 6 -12.44 -22.51 -6.24
N PHE A 7 -11.50 -22.16 -5.39
CA PHE A 7 -10.91 -20.83 -5.28
C PHE A 7 -9.95 -20.59 -6.45
N ASP A 8 -10.51 -20.37 -7.64
CA ASP A 8 -9.75 -20.16 -8.88
C ASP A 8 -9.08 -18.78 -8.91
N GLY A 9 -7.75 -18.77 -8.72
CA GLY A 9 -6.92 -17.57 -8.77
C GLY A 9 -7.02 -16.79 -10.09
N LYS A 10 -7.11 -17.49 -11.23
CA LYS A 10 -7.25 -16.87 -12.55
C LYS A 10 -8.53 -16.05 -12.66
N THR A 11 -9.67 -16.63 -12.27
CA THR A 11 -10.95 -15.91 -12.26
C THR A 11 -10.92 -14.72 -11.30
N THR A 12 -10.31 -14.87 -10.12
CA THR A 12 -10.19 -13.77 -9.16
C THR A 12 -9.33 -12.63 -9.71
N ALA A 13 -8.14 -12.93 -10.25
CA ALA A 13 -7.25 -11.93 -10.83
C ALA A 13 -7.96 -11.16 -11.96
N LYS A 14 -8.64 -11.88 -12.86
CA LYS A 14 -9.41 -11.27 -13.95
C LYS A 14 -10.48 -10.31 -13.43
N LYS A 15 -11.26 -10.71 -12.42
CA LYS A 15 -12.28 -9.83 -11.82
C LYS A 15 -11.68 -8.57 -11.20
N ILE A 16 -10.53 -8.70 -10.52
CA ILE A 16 -9.81 -7.56 -9.95
C ILE A 16 -9.40 -6.57 -11.05
N VAL A 17 -8.81 -7.07 -12.14
CA VAL A 17 -8.39 -6.24 -13.29
C VAL A 17 -9.58 -5.56 -13.96
N GLU A 18 -10.65 -6.31 -14.25
CA GLU A 18 -11.87 -5.76 -14.86
C GLU A 18 -12.48 -4.67 -14.00
N GLN A 19 -12.55 -4.88 -12.68
CA GLN A 19 -13.11 -3.90 -11.77
C GLN A 19 -12.21 -2.68 -11.58
N ALA A 20 -10.88 -2.85 -11.63
CA ALA A 20 -9.94 -1.75 -11.63
C ALA A 20 -10.10 -0.87 -12.90
N LYS A 21 -10.16 -1.50 -14.08
CA LYS A 21 -10.37 -0.80 -15.37
C LYS A 21 -11.71 -0.07 -15.39
N PHE A 22 -12.80 -0.74 -14.97
CA PHE A 22 -14.13 -0.16 -14.97
C PHE A 22 -14.25 1.08 -14.08
N ASN A 23 -13.63 1.05 -12.90
CA ASN A 23 -13.68 2.16 -11.95
C ASN A 23 -12.53 3.16 -12.10
N ASN A 24 -11.63 2.96 -13.08
CA ASN A 24 -10.41 3.76 -13.26
C ASN A 24 -9.54 3.84 -11.98
N LEU A 25 -9.37 2.70 -11.31
CA LEU A 25 -8.59 2.55 -10.07
C LEU A 25 -7.33 1.72 -10.31
N TRP A 26 -6.39 1.81 -9.38
CA TRP A 26 -5.19 0.97 -9.35
C TRP A 26 -5.30 -0.11 -8.30
N ILE A 27 -4.47 -1.14 -8.41
CA ILE A 27 -4.39 -2.24 -7.47
C ILE A 27 -3.22 -2.02 -6.52
N HIS A 28 -3.52 -1.89 -5.23
CA HIS A 28 -2.54 -1.82 -4.16
C HIS A 28 -2.40 -3.18 -3.49
N HIS A 29 -1.23 -3.80 -3.61
CA HIS A 29 -0.91 -5.00 -2.86
C HIS A 29 -0.37 -4.60 -1.48
N ARG A 30 -1.20 -4.71 -0.45
CA ARG A 30 -0.89 -4.26 0.91
C ARG A 30 0.27 -5.02 1.55
N GLY A 31 0.44 -6.31 1.21
CA GLY A 31 1.50 -7.14 1.79
C GLY A 31 2.91 -6.71 1.38
N SER A 32 3.10 -6.30 0.13
CA SER A 32 4.39 -5.79 -0.39
C SER A 32 4.44 -4.27 -0.49
N ASN A 33 3.33 -3.59 -0.19
CA ASN A 33 3.12 -2.15 -0.39
C ASN A 33 3.42 -1.69 -1.83
N GLN A 34 3.20 -2.56 -2.82
CA GLN A 34 3.38 -2.26 -4.23
C GLN A 34 2.07 -1.83 -4.87
N TRP A 35 2.19 -0.98 -5.89
CA TRP A 35 1.09 -0.50 -6.69
C TRP A 35 1.23 -1.02 -8.11
N PHE A 36 0.09 -1.37 -8.69
CA PHE A 36 0.00 -1.87 -10.05
C PHE A 36 -1.12 -1.13 -10.77
N THR A 37 -0.83 -0.69 -11.99
CA THR A 37 -1.88 -0.47 -12.99
C THR A 37 -2.63 -1.78 -13.25
N PRO A 38 -3.85 -1.73 -13.80
CA PRO A 38 -4.56 -2.95 -14.18
C PRO A 38 -3.76 -3.86 -15.12
N GLU A 39 -2.97 -3.29 -16.03
CA GLU A 39 -2.13 -4.00 -16.99
C GLU A 39 -0.93 -4.69 -16.29
N GLU A 40 -0.19 -3.95 -15.45
CA GLU A 40 0.93 -4.53 -14.69
C GLU A 40 0.47 -5.65 -13.75
N PHE A 41 -0.72 -5.51 -13.16
CA PHE A 41 -1.28 -6.54 -12.29
C PHE A 41 -1.65 -7.81 -13.05
N GLU A 42 -2.08 -7.70 -14.31
CA GLU A 42 -2.39 -8.85 -15.15
C GLU A 42 -1.14 -9.70 -15.40
N GLU A 43 0.00 -9.06 -15.71
CA GLU A 43 1.29 -9.73 -15.85
C GLU A 43 1.76 -10.34 -14.53
N PHE A 44 1.68 -9.57 -13.43
CA PHE A 44 2.03 -10.04 -12.10
C PHE A 44 1.22 -11.28 -11.69
N ALA A 45 -0.10 -11.26 -11.89
CA ALA A 45 -0.99 -12.36 -11.52
C ALA A 45 -0.68 -13.64 -12.30
N ILE A 46 -0.29 -13.53 -13.57
CA ILE A 46 0.14 -14.70 -14.37
C ILE A 46 1.38 -15.34 -13.74
N VAL A 47 2.39 -14.54 -13.42
CA VAL A 47 3.64 -15.04 -12.80
C VAL A 47 3.37 -15.67 -11.45
N ASP A 48 2.57 -15.00 -10.62
CA ASP A 48 2.23 -15.47 -9.27
C ASP A 48 1.46 -16.81 -9.31
N ILE A 49 0.49 -16.94 -10.23
CA ILE A 49 -0.26 -18.18 -10.43
C ILE A 49 0.64 -19.32 -10.91
N ILE A 50 1.63 -19.04 -11.77
CA ILE A 50 2.59 -20.04 -12.24
C ILE A 50 3.51 -20.48 -11.08
N GLN A 51 3.98 -19.52 -10.27
CA GLN A 51 4.99 -19.77 -9.24
C GLN A 51 4.40 -20.41 -7.98
N TYR A 52 3.24 -19.94 -7.53
CA TYR A 52 2.63 -20.32 -6.25
C TYR A 52 1.34 -21.14 -6.40
N GLY A 53 0.91 -21.36 -7.64
CA GLY A 53 -0.29 -22.11 -7.98
C GLY A 53 -1.53 -21.23 -8.08
N ASN A 54 -2.56 -21.79 -8.73
CA ASN A 54 -3.78 -21.08 -9.06
C ASN A 54 -4.75 -20.95 -7.88
N ARG A 55 -4.39 -20.13 -6.88
CA ARG A 55 -5.16 -19.94 -5.64
C ARG A 55 -5.60 -18.49 -5.51
N SER A 56 -6.88 -18.26 -5.23
CA SER A 56 -7.37 -16.89 -4.99
C SER A 56 -6.77 -16.23 -3.75
N GLU A 57 -6.28 -17.03 -2.80
CA GLU A 57 -5.64 -16.59 -1.56
C GLU A 57 -4.44 -15.68 -1.82
N ASN A 58 -3.76 -15.85 -2.95
CA ASN A 58 -2.60 -15.03 -3.32
C ASN A 58 -2.98 -13.55 -3.51
N PHE A 59 -4.26 -13.26 -3.79
CA PHE A 59 -4.74 -11.92 -4.09
C PHE A 59 -5.51 -11.27 -2.93
N ILE A 60 -5.55 -11.88 -1.73
CA ILE A 60 -6.31 -11.36 -0.57
C ILE A 60 -5.81 -9.99 -0.09
N HIS A 61 -4.55 -9.66 -0.38
CA HIS A 61 -3.93 -8.40 0.01
C HIS A 61 -4.08 -7.32 -1.07
N CYS A 62 -4.68 -7.62 -2.21
CA CYS A 62 -4.93 -6.68 -3.29
C CYS A 62 -6.19 -5.86 -3.00
N VAL A 63 -6.07 -4.54 -3.03
CA VAL A 63 -7.19 -3.63 -2.83
C VAL A 63 -7.21 -2.59 -3.94
N LEU A 64 -8.40 -2.27 -4.42
CA LEU A 64 -8.59 -1.20 -5.41
C LEU A 64 -8.56 0.15 -4.73
N SER A 65 -7.82 1.11 -5.28
CA SER A 65 -7.70 2.45 -4.71
C SER A 65 -7.36 3.48 -5.77
N ASP A 66 -7.80 4.73 -5.56
CA ASP A 66 -7.44 5.83 -6.45
C ASP A 66 -6.00 6.27 -6.14
N PRO A 67 -5.07 6.16 -7.09
CA PRO A 67 -3.68 6.56 -6.87
C PRO A 67 -3.54 8.05 -6.57
N LYS A 68 -4.44 8.91 -7.09
CA LYS A 68 -4.38 10.36 -6.88
C LYS A 68 -4.71 10.71 -5.42
N ASP A 69 -5.77 10.11 -4.89
CA ASP A 69 -6.18 10.32 -3.50
C ASP A 69 -5.13 9.78 -2.53
N GLU A 70 -4.53 8.63 -2.85
CA GLU A 70 -3.46 8.07 -2.02
C GLU A 70 -2.20 8.96 -2.04
N ILE A 71 -1.79 9.48 -3.21
CA ILE A 71 -0.66 10.44 -3.29
C ILE A 71 -0.94 11.65 -2.41
N LYS A 72 -2.15 12.22 -2.51
CA LYS A 72 -2.54 13.38 -1.69
C LYS A 72 -2.49 13.05 -0.20
N SER A 73 -3.09 11.94 0.22
CA SER A 73 -3.06 11.51 1.63
C SER A 73 -1.64 11.28 2.14
N ARG A 74 -0.77 10.67 1.33
CA ARG A 74 0.63 10.43 1.68
C ARG A 74 1.42 11.74 1.81
N MET A 75 1.21 12.69 0.92
CA MET A 75 1.83 14.02 1.01
C MET A 75 1.37 14.77 2.27
N GLU A 76 0.08 14.71 2.61
CA GLU A 76 -0.45 15.29 3.85
C GLU A 76 0.20 14.67 5.10
N ARG A 77 0.34 13.33 5.12
CA ARG A 77 1.03 12.62 6.20
C ARG A 77 2.51 13.01 6.30
N GLN A 78 3.22 13.10 5.17
CA GLN A 78 4.62 13.53 5.15
C GLN A 78 4.79 14.94 5.68
N ASN A 79 3.92 15.87 5.28
CA ASN A 79 3.94 17.25 5.79
C ASN A 79 3.72 17.28 7.30
N LYS A 80 2.74 16.53 7.80
CA LYS A 80 2.49 16.40 9.25
C LYS A 80 3.71 15.85 9.99
N PHE A 81 4.32 14.79 9.46
CA PHE A 81 5.53 14.20 10.04
C PHE A 81 6.70 15.19 10.07
N GLY A 82 6.86 16.02 9.04
CA GLY A 82 7.84 17.10 9.01
C GLY A 82 7.63 18.14 10.11
N ILE A 83 6.38 18.56 10.35
CA ILE A 83 6.03 19.49 11.43
C ILE A 83 6.33 18.90 12.81
N GLU A 84 5.93 17.64 13.03
CA GLU A 84 6.18 16.93 14.30
C GLU A 84 7.68 16.76 14.56
N THR A 85 8.44 16.40 13.52
CA THR A 85 9.90 16.26 13.59
C THR A 85 10.56 17.59 13.93
N LYS A 86 10.14 18.69 13.29
CA LYS A 86 10.66 20.02 13.60
C LYS A 86 10.38 20.42 15.05
N SER A 87 9.15 20.20 15.52
CA SER A 87 8.75 20.47 16.91
C SER A 87 9.60 19.66 17.91
N PHE A 88 9.86 18.40 17.61
CA PHE A 88 10.76 17.56 18.41
C PHE A 88 12.18 18.12 18.44
N ILE A 89 12.74 18.46 17.28
CA ILE A 89 14.08 19.06 17.16
C ILE A 89 14.19 20.34 17.99
N ASP A 90 13.22 21.25 17.85
CA ASP A 90 13.20 22.53 18.58
C ASP A 90 13.17 22.32 20.10
N ARG A 91 12.39 21.34 20.58
CA ARG A 91 12.35 20.94 22.00
C ARG A 91 13.69 20.42 22.48
N VAL A 92 14.33 19.54 21.71
CA VAL A 92 15.64 18.96 22.05
C VAL A 92 16.70 20.05 22.14
N PHE A 93 16.82 20.92 21.14
CA PHE A 93 17.80 22.01 21.17
C PHE A 93 17.53 23.00 22.30
N THR A 94 16.28 23.30 22.59
CA THR A 94 15.91 24.17 23.71
C THR A 94 16.37 23.56 25.03
N TYR A 95 16.07 22.28 25.28
CA TYR A 95 16.46 21.58 26.50
C TYR A 95 17.97 21.65 26.75
N TYR A 96 18.78 21.33 25.75
CA TYR A 96 20.24 21.35 25.90
C TYR A 96 20.83 22.77 25.98
N LYS A 97 20.30 23.76 25.23
CA LYS A 97 20.72 25.17 25.38
C LYS A 97 20.44 25.73 26.77
N PHE A 98 19.36 25.32 27.42
CA PHE A 98 19.05 25.71 28.79
C PHE A 98 19.95 25.01 29.81
N LYS A 99 20.32 23.75 29.56
CA LYS A 99 21.24 23.00 30.42
C LYS A 99 22.66 23.61 30.42
N ASP A 100 23.17 23.99 29.25
CA ASP A 100 24.50 24.63 29.13
C ASP A 100 24.60 26.01 29.82
N LYS A 101 23.46 26.66 30.09
CA LYS A 101 23.39 27.93 30.84
C LYS A 101 23.31 27.76 32.35
N GLN A 102 22.94 26.58 32.85
CA GLN A 102 22.87 26.27 34.28
C GLN A 102 24.18 25.70 34.82
N GLU A 103 25.03 25.15 33.95
CA GLU A 103 26.34 24.59 34.29
C GLU A 103 27.51 25.61 34.16
N LYS A 104 27.21 26.88 33.84
CA LYS A 104 28.15 28.03 33.84
C LYS A 104 27.77 29.03 34.92
#